data_AF-A0A1Y1RYL4-F1
#
_entry.id   AF-A0A1Y1RYL4-F1
#
_cell.length_a   1.000
_cell.length_b   1.000
_cell.length_c   1.000
_cell.angle_alpha   90.00
_cell.angle_beta   90.00
_cell.angle_gamma   90.00
#
_symmetry.space_group_name_H-M   'P 1'
#
loop_
_entity.id
_entity.type
_entity.pdbx_description
1 polymer ?
#
loop_
_entity_poly.entity_id
_entity_poly.type
_entity_poly.pdbx_seq_one_letter_code
_entity_poly.pdbx_strand_id
1 'polypeptide(L)'
;MVEAGKGEHVAGLRAEIDGDILRFFYSYGSAGDWQQIGPDLDSKVLSDEYMQRNSFTGAFSGLCCQDLSGERLYADFDYFEYRDVKQD
;
A
#
# COMPACT_ATOMS: atom_id res chain seq x y z
N MET A 1 1.79 -21.00 -4.10
CA MET A 1 1.51 -20.88 -2.66
C MET A 1 2.71 -21.47 -1.93
N VAL A 2 3.69 -20.63 -1.60
CA VAL A 2 4.80 -21.04 -0.72
C VAL A 2 4.26 -20.92 0.70
N GLU A 3 4.33 -22.00 1.48
CA GLU A 3 3.97 -21.93 2.89
C GLU A 3 5.05 -21.16 3.64
N ALA A 4 4.64 -20.12 4.38
CA ALA A 4 5.53 -19.34 5.23
C ALA A 4 6.20 -20.26 6.26
N GLY A 5 7.52 -20.16 6.39
CA GLY A 5 8.30 -20.95 7.33
C GLY A 5 7.95 -20.58 8.77
N LYS A 6 7.91 -21.56 9.68
CA LYS A 6 7.75 -21.33 11.13
C LYS A 6 8.82 -20.35 11.63
N GLY A 7 8.43 -19.09 11.86
CA GLY A 7 9.29 -18.00 12.32
C GLY A 7 9.14 -16.70 11.54
N GLU A 8 8.44 -16.70 10.40
CA GLU A 8 8.24 -15.51 9.58
C GLU A 8 7.06 -14.67 10.10
N HIS A 9 7.35 -13.48 10.61
CA HIS A 9 6.35 -12.46 10.88
C HIS A 9 5.91 -11.83 9.55
N VAL A 10 5.03 -12.53 8.83
CA VAL A 10 4.44 -12.01 7.60
C VAL A 10 3.41 -10.94 7.96
N ALA A 11 3.51 -9.79 7.32
CA ALA A 11 2.54 -8.71 7.42
C ALA A 11 1.93 -8.42 6.04
N GLY A 12 0.62 -8.28 5.99
CA GLY A 12 -0.10 -7.79 4.83
C GLY A 12 -0.28 -6.29 4.89
N LEU A 13 -0.13 -5.60 3.76
CA LEU A 13 -0.46 -4.18 3.58
C LEU A 13 -1.51 -4.05 2.48
N ARG A 14 -2.49 -3.17 2.69
CA ARG A 14 -3.53 -2.87 1.71
C ARG A 14 -3.87 -1.39 1.71
N ALA A 15 -4.12 -0.87 0.52
CA ALA A 15 -4.77 0.42 0.31
C ALA A 15 -6.06 0.19 -0.49
N GLU A 16 -7.15 0.84 -0.08
CA GLU A 16 -8.42 0.84 -0.81
C GLU A 16 -8.75 2.29 -1.21
N ILE A 17 -9.08 2.51 -2.47
CA ILE A 17 -9.52 3.80 -3.01
C ILE A 17 -10.98 3.64 -3.47
N ASP A 18 -11.87 4.42 -2.87
CA ASP A 18 -13.30 4.47 -3.19
C ASP A 18 -13.69 5.92 -3.46
N GLY A 19 -13.79 6.26 -4.75
CA GLY A 19 -13.91 7.64 -5.21
C GLY A 19 -12.75 8.50 -4.69
N ASP A 20 -13.10 9.51 -3.88
CA ASP A 20 -12.14 10.47 -3.34
C ASP A 20 -11.56 10.05 -1.98
N ILE A 21 -11.90 8.84 -1.50
CA ILE A 21 -11.50 8.35 -0.18
C ILE A 21 -10.41 7.28 -0.32
N LEU A 22 -9.30 7.47 0.38
CA LEU A 22 -8.20 6.51 0.54
C LEU A 22 -8.17 5.95 1.97
N ARG A 23 -8.16 4.62 2.11
CA ARG A 23 -8.03 3.91 3.39
C ARG A 23 -6.85 2.95 3.37
N PHE A 24 -6.13 2.86 4.48
CA PHE A 24 -5.03 1.91 4.66
C PHE A 24 -5.40 0.82 5.66
N PHE A 25 -4.94 -0.40 5.40
CA PHE A 25 -5.14 -1.56 6.24
C PHE A 25 -3.85 -2.38 6.37
N TYR A 26 -3.76 -3.11 7.47
CA TYR A 26 -2.70 -4.10 7.69
C TYR A 26 -3.27 -5.39 8.28
N SER A 27 -2.50 -6.48 8.20
CA SER A 27 -2.81 -7.74 8.88
C SER A 27 -1.52 -8.42 9.36
N TYR A 28 -1.56 -9.10 10.49
CA TYR A 28 -0.44 -9.96 10.96
C TYR A 28 -0.75 -11.43 10.69
N GLY A 29 0.24 -12.19 10.20
CA GLY A 29 0.08 -13.61 9.87
C GLY A 29 -0.48 -13.84 8.46
N SER A 30 -1.01 -15.03 8.21
CA SER A 30 -1.62 -15.37 6.92
C SER A 30 -2.81 -14.44 6.63
N ALA A 31 -2.71 -13.64 5.57
CA ALA A 31 -3.66 -12.60 5.17
C ALA A 31 -5.13 -13.01 5.39
N GLY A 32 -5.86 -12.26 6.23
CA GLY A 32 -7.26 -12.56 6.55
C GLY A 32 -7.91 -11.52 7.45
N ASP A 33 -7.27 -11.19 8.57
CA ASP A 33 -7.79 -10.23 9.55
C ASP A 33 -7.25 -8.83 9.27
N TRP A 34 -7.86 -8.15 8.28
CA TRP A 34 -7.50 -6.78 7.92
C TRP A 34 -8.00 -5.77 8.94
N GLN A 35 -7.10 -4.93 9.44
CA GLN A 35 -7.39 -3.85 10.37
C GLN A 35 -7.08 -2.51 9.72
N GLN A 36 -8.05 -1.60 9.73
CA GLN A 36 -7.82 -0.23 9.25
C GLN A 36 -6.79 0.45 10.16
N ILE A 37 -5.86 1.18 9.55
CA ILE A 37 -4.88 2.01 10.24
C ILE A 37 -5.01 3.46 9.80
N GLY A 38 -5.20 4.35 10.77
CA GLY A 38 -5.41 5.76 10.52
C GLY A 38 -6.82 6.12 10.04
N PRO A 39 -7.07 7.41 9.78
CA PRO A 39 -8.37 7.90 9.31
C PRO A 39 -8.55 7.66 7.80
N ASP A 40 -9.75 7.92 7.30
CA ASP A 40 -10.01 8.12 5.88
C ASP A 40 -9.25 9.36 5.40
N LEU A 41 -8.60 9.26 4.24
CA LEU A 41 -7.79 10.31 3.62
C LEU A 41 -8.40 10.78 2.30
N ASP A 42 -8.18 12.04 1.93
CA ASP A 42 -8.58 12.58 0.63
C ASP A 42 -7.56 12.15 -0.44
N SER A 43 -8.00 11.34 -1.41
CA SER A 43 -7.13 10.82 -2.48
C SER A 43 -6.78 11.89 -3.53
N LYS A 44 -7.56 12.98 -3.63
CA LYS A 44 -7.33 14.06 -4.61
C LYS A 44 -6.01 14.79 -4.40
N VAL A 45 -5.44 14.71 -3.19
CA VAL A 45 -4.13 15.30 -2.90
C VAL A 45 -3.00 14.71 -3.77
N LEU A 46 -3.24 13.55 -4.40
CA LEU A 46 -2.32 12.88 -5.31
C LEU A 46 -2.57 13.22 -6.80
N SER A 47 -3.45 14.17 -7.11
CA SER A 47 -3.75 14.60 -8.49
C SER A 47 -2.86 15.75 -8.94
N ASP A 48 -2.76 15.94 -10.26
CA ASP A 48 -2.02 17.08 -10.83
C ASP A 48 -2.66 18.42 -10.44
N GLU A 49 -3.99 18.48 -10.28
CA GLU A 49 -4.73 19.70 -9.89
C GLU A 49 -4.43 20.15 -8.46
N TYR A 50 -4.05 19.23 -7.57
CA TYR A 50 -3.68 19.59 -6.20
C TYR A 50 -2.29 20.26 -6.13
N MET A 51 -1.45 20.03 -7.14
CA MET A 51 -0.06 20.49 -7.12
C MET A 51 0.03 21.98 -7.47
N GLN A 52 0.84 22.72 -6.71
CA GLN A 52 1.04 24.18 -6.92
C GLN A 52 1.86 24.51 -8.18
N ARG A 53 2.44 23.50 -8.83
CA ARG A 53 3.27 23.62 -10.02
C ARG A 53 2.75 22.65 -11.07
N ASN A 54 3.14 22.90 -12.32
CA ASN A 54 2.83 22.01 -13.42
C ASN A 54 3.34 20.60 -13.11
N SER A 55 2.41 19.69 -12.86
CA SER A 55 2.60 18.26 -12.74
C SER A 55 1.91 17.59 -13.93
N PHE A 56 2.52 16.52 -14.42
CA PHE A 56 2.08 15.83 -15.65
C PHE A 56 2.12 14.31 -15.48
N THR A 57 1.99 13.85 -14.23
CA THR A 57 2.13 12.43 -13.91
C THR A 57 0.78 11.87 -13.52
N GLY A 58 0.65 11.36 -12.31
CA GLY A 58 -0.56 10.75 -11.79
C GLY A 58 -0.22 9.94 -10.55
N ALA A 59 -1.24 9.51 -9.84
CA ALA A 59 -1.07 8.64 -8.69
C ALA A 59 -0.53 7.26 -9.11
N PHE A 60 0.43 6.74 -8.36
CA PHE A 60 0.95 5.38 -8.49
C PHE A 60 0.75 4.61 -7.19
N SER A 61 0.53 3.31 -7.31
CA SER A 61 0.64 2.35 -6.20
C SER A 61 1.87 1.48 -6.44
N GLY A 62 2.60 1.16 -5.37
CA GLY A 62 3.83 0.39 -5.49
C GLY A 62 4.44 0.03 -4.13
N LEU A 63 5.50 -0.77 -4.20
CA LEU A 63 6.29 -1.20 -3.06
C LEU A 63 7.63 -0.48 -3.06
N CYS A 64 8.13 -0.14 -1.89
CA CYS A 64 9.42 0.52 -1.76
C CYS A 64 10.12 0.10 -0.46
N CYS A 65 11.45 0.10 -0.49
CA CYS A 65 12.31 -0.12 0.65
C CYS A 65 13.36 0.99 0.66
N GLN A 66 13.45 1.73 1.76
CA GLN A 66 14.50 2.72 1.95
C GLN A 66 15.27 2.39 3.22
N ASP A 67 16.58 2.27 3.08
CA ASP A 67 17.50 2.16 4.20
C ASP A 67 18.36 3.43 4.26
N LEU A 68 18.12 4.25 5.30
CA LEU A 68 18.84 5.49 5.53
C LEU A 68 20.16 5.30 6.30
N SER A 69 20.42 4.10 6.82
CA SER A 69 21.68 3.79 7.51
C SER A 69 22.83 3.53 6.54
N GLY A 70 22.51 3.13 5.30
CA GLY A 70 23.48 2.73 4.27
C GLY A 70 23.92 1.26 4.36
N GLU A 71 23.33 0.48 5.27
CA GLU A 71 23.63 -0.96 5.45
C GLU A 71 23.07 -1.84 4.33
N ARG A 72 22.24 -1.28 3.44
CA ARG A 72 21.60 -1.96 2.31
C ARG A 72 20.70 -3.10 2.77
N LEU A 73 19.92 -2.85 3.82
CA LEU A 73 18.92 -3.80 4.30
C LEU A 73 17.88 -4.10 3.21
N TYR A 74 17.43 -5.36 3.18
CA TYR A 74 16.45 -5.86 2.22
C TYR A 74 15.06 -5.89 2.85
N ALA A 75 14.04 -5.65 2.02
CA ALA A 75 12.67 -6.01 2.31
C ALA A 75 12.18 -6.94 1.20
N ASP A 76 11.81 -8.16 1.57
CA ASP A 76 11.31 -9.15 0.65
C ASP A 76 9.78 -9.08 0.60
N PHE A 77 9.24 -8.98 -0.62
CA PHE A 77 7.80 -8.88 -0.86
C PHE A 77 7.33 -10.11 -1.67
N ASP A 78 6.48 -10.93 -1.06
CA ASP A 78 6.01 -12.17 -1.69
C ASP A 78 5.13 -11.93 -2.93
N TYR A 79 4.30 -10.88 -2.89
CA TYR A 79 3.41 -10.52 -3.98
C TYR A 79 3.00 -9.04 -3.91
N PHE A 80 2.54 -8.53 -5.05
CA PHE A 80 1.82 -7.27 -5.15
C PHE A 80 0.53 -7.53 -5.91
N GLU A 81 -0.59 -7.08 -5.35
CA GLU A 81 -1.91 -7.30 -5.94
C GLU A 81 -2.61 -5.97 -6.17
N TYR A 82 -3.10 -5.78 -7.40
CA TYR A 82 -3.94 -4.66 -7.79
C TYR A 82 -5.26 -5.22 -8.33
N ARG A 83 -6.37 -4.82 -7.71
CA ARG A 83 -7.73 -5.25 -8.08
C ARG A 83 -8.60 -4.02 -8.27
N ASP A 84 -9.31 -3.97 -9.37
CA ASP A 84 -10.39 -3.01 -9.54
C ASP A 84 -11.59 -3.44 -8.70
N VAL A 85 -12.17 -2.51 -7.96
CA VAL A 85 -13.46 -2.71 -7.29
C VAL A 85 -14.54 -2.38 -8.33
N LYS A 86 -15.39 -3.36 -8.66
CA LYS A 86 -16.52 -3.11 -9.58
C LYS A 86 -17.38 -1.99 -9.00
N GLN A 87 -17.62 -0.96 -9.80
CA GLN A 87 -18.69 0.01 -9.57
C GLN A 87 -19.96 -0.59 -10.17
N ASP A 88 -20.96 -0.87 -9.33
CA ASP A 88 -22.32 -1.25 -9.75
C ASP A 88 -23.12 -0.03 -10.25
#